data_AF-A0A8S3CBA2-F1
#
_entry.id   AF-A0A8S3CBA2-F1
#
_cell.length_a   1.000
_cell.length_b   1.000
_cell.length_c   1.000
_cell.angle_alpha   90.00
_cell.angle_beta   90.00
_cell.angle_gamma   90.00
#
_symmetry.space_group_name_H-M   'P 1'
#
loop_
_entity.id
_entity.type
_entity.pdbx_description
1 polymer ?
#
loop_
_entity_poly.entity_id
_entity_poly.type
_entity_poly.pdbx_seq_one_letter_code
_entity_poly.pdbx_strand_id
1 'polypeptide(L)' 'EDKTLPQINTVLPLLKKGVGIHHSGLLPIIKETIEILFGEGLIKALFATETFSMGLNMPARTVLFTAARKFDGKELRW' A
#
# COMPACT_ATOMS: atom_id res chain seq x y z
N GLU A 1 20.85 -6.09 -11.89
CA GLU A 1 20.39 -4.80 -12.45
C GLU A 1 19.04 -4.39 -11.84
N ASP A 2 18.05 -5.28 -11.78
CA ASP A 2 16.73 -4.94 -11.22
C ASP A 2 16.71 -4.50 -9.74
N LYS A 3 17.66 -4.99 -8.92
CA LYS A 3 17.75 -4.60 -7.50
C LYS A 3 18.06 -3.10 -7.29
N THR A 4 18.60 -2.43 -8.30
CA THR A 4 18.96 -1.00 -8.22
C THR A 4 17.89 -0.09 -8.81
N LEU A 5 16.71 -0.63 -9.15
CA LEU A 5 15.60 0.16 -9.67
C LEU A 5 15.21 1.27 -8.67
N PRO A 6 14.91 2.50 -9.14
CA PRO A 6 14.56 3.62 -8.28
C PRO A 6 13.42 3.33 -7.31
N GLN A 7 12.42 2.54 -7.74
CA GLN A 7 11.29 2.17 -6.89
C GLN A 7 11.72 1.33 -5.69
N ILE A 8 12.65 0.39 -5.86
CA ILE A 8 13.19 -0.43 -4.76
C ILE A 8 13.95 0.46 -3.77
N ASN A 9 14.82 1.33 -4.28
CA ASN A 9 15.62 2.26 -3.46
C ASN A 9 14.74 3.24 -2.67
N THR A 10 13.57 3.58 -3.20
CA THR A 10 12.61 4.49 -2.54
C THR A 10 11.77 3.79 -1.48
N VAL A 11 11.32 2.56 -1.77
CA VAL A 11 10.41 1.81 -0.89
C VAL A 11 11.16 1.17 0.30
N LEU A 12 12.37 0.65 0.08
CA LEU A 12 13.10 -0.10 1.10
C LEU A 12 13.34 0.69 2.42
N PRO A 13 13.74 1.98 2.39
CA PRO A 13 13.87 2.78 3.61
C PRO A 13 12.55 2.98 4.38
N LEU A 14 11.41 3.00 3.68
CA LEU A 14 10.08 3.13 4.31
C LEU A 14 9.69 1.82 5.01
N LEU A 15 9.90 0.69 4.34
CA LEU A 15 9.61 -0.63 4.91
C LEU A 15 10.44 -0.90 6.17
N LYS A 16 11.73 -0.51 6.17
CA LYS A 16 12.60 -0.58 7.34
C LYS A 16 12.09 0.24 8.54
N LYS A 17 11.29 1.27 8.29
CA LYS A 17 10.64 2.11 9.32
C LYS A 17 9.22 1.64 9.66
N GLY A 18 8.77 0.52 9.10
CA GLY A 18 7.41 0.00 9.30
C GLY A 18 6.33 0.80 8.55
N VAL A 19 6.69 1.52 7.48
CA VAL A 19 5.75 2.28 6.64
C VAL A 19 5.66 1.63 5.25
N GLY A 20 4.46 1.26 4.83
CA GLY A 20 4.17 0.67 3.53
C GLY A 20 3.35 1.59 2.64
N ILE A 21 3.49 1.42 1.33
CA ILE A 21 2.67 2.06 0.30
C ILE A 21 2.13 0.96 -0.62
N HIS A 22 0.84 0.93 -0.93
CA HIS A 22 0.24 -0.08 -1.82
C HIS A 22 -0.64 0.57 -2.88
N HIS A 23 -0.22 0.50 -4.14
CA HIS A 23 -1.01 0.96 -5.28
C HIS A 23 -0.65 0.16 -6.55
N SER A 24 -1.50 0.23 -7.57
CA SER A 24 -1.36 -0.52 -8.83
C SER A 24 -0.06 -0.23 -9.60
N GLY A 25 0.50 0.97 -9.45
CA GLY A 25 1.77 1.39 -10.06
C GLY A 25 3.05 0.81 -9.43
N LEU A 26 2.94 -0.01 -8.39
CA LEU A 26 4.09 -0.73 -7.82
C LEU A 26 4.39 -2.00 -8.62
N LEU A 27 5.68 -2.32 -8.75
CA LEU A 27 6.13 -3.60 -9.28
C LEU A 27 5.45 -4.76 -8.52
N PRO A 28 5.01 -5.84 -9.20
CA PRO A 28 4.33 -6.97 -8.56
C PRO A 28 5.07 -7.51 -7.32
N ILE A 29 6.39 -7.71 -7.43
CA ILE A 29 7.23 -8.18 -6.33
C ILE A 29 7.22 -7.26 -5.11
N ILE A 30 7.10 -5.94 -5.32
CA ILE A 30 7.02 -4.97 -4.22
C ILE A 30 5.64 -5.04 -3.56
N LYS A 31 4.56 -5.20 -4.32
CA LYS A 31 3.21 -5.38 -3.76
C LYS A 31 3.15 -6.62 -2.88
N GLU A 32 3.62 -7.75 -3.39
CA GLU A 32 3.65 -9.02 -2.64
C GLU A 32 4.50 -8.91 -1.38
N THR A 33 5.66 -8.25 -1.45
CA THR A 33 6.50 -8.00 -0.27
C THR A 33 5.76 -7.19 0.79
N ILE A 34 5.05 -6.13 0.39
CA ILE A 34 4.31 -5.27 1.31
C ILE A 34 3.14 -6.02 1.95
N GLU A 35 2.44 -6.84 1.17
CA GLU A 35 1.35 -7.70 1.62
C GLU A 35 1.82 -8.70 2.68
N ILE A 36 2.96 -9.37 2.45
CA ILE A 36 3.56 -10.28 3.41
C ILE A 36 3.97 -9.54 4.70
N LEU A 37 4.72 -8.44 4.57
CA LEU A 37 5.20 -7.68 5.74
C LEU A 37 4.05 -7.05 6.55
N PHE A 38 2.94 -6.69 5.91
CA PHE A 38 1.75 -6.21 6.59
C PHE A 38 1.02 -7.34 7.31
N GLY A 39 0.87 -8.51 6.67
CA GLY A 39 0.31 -9.71 7.28
C GLY A 39 1.11 -10.21 8.50
N GLU A 40 2.43 -10.08 8.48
CA GLU A 40 3.32 -10.37 9.61
C GLU A 40 3.33 -9.26 10.68
N GLY A 41 2.65 -8.14 10.44
CA GLY A 41 2.57 -7.02 11.37
C GLY A 41 3.87 -6.21 11.49
N LEU A 42 4.80 -6.34 10.54
CA LEU A 42 6.04 -5.56 10.48
C LEU A 42 5.80 -4.14 9.97
N ILE A 43 4.80 -3.96 9.11
CA ILE A 43 4.30 -2.64 8.70
C ILE A 43 3.25 -2.17 9.69
N LYS A 44 3.51 -1.02 10.34
CA LYS A 44 2.61 -0.42 11.34
C LYS A 44 1.67 0.61 10.73
N ALA A 45 2.07 1.24 9.62
CA ALA A 45 1.26 2.18 8.86
C ALA A 45 1.31 1.83 7.37
N LEU A 46 0.14 1.62 6.77
CA LEU A 46 0.01 1.30 5.35
C LEU A 46 -0.83 2.38 4.65
N PHE A 47 -0.26 3.01 3.64
CA PHE A 47 -0.97 3.92 2.74
C PHE A 47 -1.37 3.14 1.50
N ALA A 48 -2.67 2.91 1.29
CA ALA A 48 -3.15 2.04 0.22
C ALA A 48 -4.21 2.72 -0.65
N THR A 49 -4.24 2.37 -1.94
CA THR A 49 -5.40 2.67 -2.80
C THR A 49 -6.57 1.76 -2.49
N GLU A 50 -7.78 2.17 -2.90
CA GLU A 50 -9.03 1.42 -2.68
C GLU A 50 -8.93 -0.07 -3.02
N THR A 51 -8.22 -0.43 -4.09
CA THR A 51 -8.09 -1.82 -4.55
C THR A 51 -7.47 -2.76 -3.52
N PHE A 52 -6.73 -2.25 -2.52
CA PHE A 52 -6.15 -3.08 -1.47
C PHE A 52 -7.23 -3.81 -0.65
N SER A 53 -8.40 -3.19 -0.45
CA SER A 53 -9.49 -3.79 0.31
C SER A 53 -10.17 -4.96 -0.40
N MET A 54 -9.93 -5.15 -1.70
CA MET A 54 -10.65 -6.15 -2.51
C MET A 54 -10.01 -7.55 -2.51
N GLY A 55 -8.86 -7.76 -1.86
CA GLY A 55 -8.06 -8.97 -2.13
C GLY A 55 -7.51 -9.77 -0.95
N LEU A 56 -7.54 -9.27 0.29
CA LEU A 56 -6.71 -9.85 1.35
C LEU A 56 -7.41 -9.90 2.71
N ASN A 57 -7.32 -11.06 3.38
CA ASN A 57 -7.72 -11.22 4.78
C ASN A 57 -6.64 -10.69 5.73
N MET A 58 -6.33 -9.40 5.63
CA MET A 58 -5.33 -8.73 6.45
C MET A 58 -6.00 -7.69 7.36
N PRO A 59 -6.46 -8.07 8.55
CA PRO A 59 -7.16 -7.15 9.43
C PRO A 59 -6.22 -6.07 9.97
N ALA A 60 -6.53 -4.82 9.67
CA ALA A 60 -5.92 -3.66 10.32
C ALA A 60 -6.66 -3.35 11.62
N ARG A 61 -5.94 -2.98 12.68
CA ARG A 61 -6.57 -2.51 13.94
C ARG A 61 -7.35 -1.21 13.74
N THR A 62 -6.87 -0.35 12.86
CA THR A 62 -7.44 0.98 12.60
C THR A 62 -7.39 1.25 11.11
N VAL A 63 -8.50 1.76 10.57
CA VAL A 63 -8.62 2.20 9.17
C VAL A 63 -8.84 3.70 9.18
N LEU A 64 -8.03 4.43 8.42
CA LEU A 64 -8.15 5.88 8.26
C LEU A 64 -8.57 6.20 6.83
N PHE A 65 -9.65 6.96 6.69
CA PHE A 65 -10.07 7.55 5.42
C PHE A 65 -9.51 8.97 5.32
N THR A 66 -8.73 9.24 4.28
CA THR A 66 -8.21 10.60 4.00
C THR A 66 -9.28 11.51 3.42
N ALA A 67 -10.31 10.94 2.79
CA ALA A 67 -11.46 11.64 2.25
C ALA A 67 -12.70 10.74 2.32
N ALA A 68 -13.86 11.34 2.57
CA ALA A 68 -15.17 10.67 2.53
C ALA A 68 -15.83 10.72 1.15
N ARG A 69 -15.23 11.44 0.19
CA ARG A 69 -15.72 11.56 -1.19
C ARG A 69 -14.61 11.23 -2.17
N LYS A 70 -14.97 10.63 -3.29
CA LYS A 70 -14.07 10.22 -4.36
C LYS A 70 -14.61 10.63 -5.73
N PHE A 71 -13.72 11.04 -6.62
CA PHE A 71 -14.04 11.27 -8.03
C PHE A 71 -14.05 9.92 -8.78
N ASP A 72 -15.14 9.63 -9.48
CA ASP A 72 -15.33 8.37 -10.19
C ASP A 72 -15.03 8.44 -11.69
N GLY A 73 -14.52 9.58 -12.17
CA GLY A 73 -14.33 9.88 -13.59
C GLY A 73 -15.38 10.83 -14.15
N LYS A 74 -16.49 11.08 -13.43
CA LYS A 74 -17.55 12.01 -13.85
C LYS A 74 -17.87 13.05 -12.78
N GLU A 75 -18.06 12.62 -11.54
CA GLU A 75 -18.42 13.51 -10.43
C GLU A 75 -17.77 13.10 -9.11
N LEU A 76 -17.80 14.02 -8.15
CA LEU A 76 -17.33 13.76 -6.79
C LEU A 76 -18.47 13.13 -5.98
N ARG A 77 -18.43 11.82 -5.77
CA ARG A 77 -19.43 11.07 -5.02
C ARG A 77 -18.97 10.68 -3.63
N TRP A 78 -19.91 10.39 -2.75
CA TRP A 78 -19.65 9.73 -1.47
C TRP A 78 -19.34 8.24 -1.72
#